data_AF-A0ABD5RG50-F1
#
_entry.id   AF-A0ABD5RG50-F1
#
_cell.length_a   1.000
_cell.length_b   1.000
_cell.length_c   1.000
_cell.angle_alpha   90.00
_cell.angle_beta   90.00
_cell.angle_gamma   90.00
#
_symmetry.space_group_name_H-M   'P 1'
#
loop_
_entity.id
_entity.type
_entity.pdbx_description
1 polymer ?
#
loop_
_entity_poly.entity_id
_entity_poly.type
_entity_poly.pdbx_seq_one_letter_code
_entity_poly.pdbx_strand_id
1 'polypeptide(L)'
;MTRNSDSRPQHRSERPERAIDPVLLNALADVASDERRVLADEASDAIVGQALTDATSAAERERFRDVIGRLRTTGEMNADSREAVDTVVDAVRDHLTAAGTRVTVDHEVPIPADPVETAVYDFTMTRDATRLTGLDLPEAVGDHVEDGARLSEAGEFEAAAEAFTRATDEAKTGDGSVTARTLTAWAHHWAGDDHAAIDFVEEALHLHTDAWLPTLAGFSADPDPAFARPQQFRDGKYAAMAALRYTVDTPDGTSLTPALARRNDDGEIDSWVELEGTDECTPIHRLGAGPVLRLRLTGEVPAFPAIHSYYVGLGIVDLEVTELREVYRLLVNGPAGDGVTETITVERTD
;
A
#
# COMPACT_ATOMS: atom_id res chain seq x y z
N MET A 1 3.21 47.31 17.61
CA MET A 1 4.36 46.42 17.92
C MET A 1 3.73 45.16 18.50
N THR A 2 3.82 43.98 17.93
CA THR A 2 4.84 43.39 17.05
C THR A 2 4.18 42.26 16.27
N ARG A 3 4.48 42.14 14.98
CA ARG A 3 4.16 40.95 14.16
C ARG A 3 4.90 39.75 14.77
N ASN A 4 4.23 38.61 14.91
CA ASN A 4 4.92 37.33 14.96
C ASN A 4 4.56 36.58 13.69
N SER A 5 5.58 36.51 12.85
CA SER A 5 5.65 35.84 11.56
C SER A 5 5.44 34.34 11.71
N ASP A 6 4.57 33.82 10.83
CA ASP A 6 4.60 32.46 10.32
C ASP A 6 6.03 32.04 10.01
N SER A 7 6.49 31.02 10.72
CA SER A 7 7.64 30.20 10.33
C SER A 7 7.11 28.81 10.02
N ARG A 8 6.39 28.68 8.89
CA ARG A 8 6.24 27.36 8.27
C ARG A 8 7.61 26.93 7.76
N PRO A 9 8.05 25.69 8.00
CA PRO A 9 9.26 25.18 7.40
C PRO A 9 9.06 25.21 5.87
N GLN A 10 9.90 26.00 5.19
CA GLN A 10 10.05 25.92 3.75
C GLN A 10 10.68 24.56 3.46
N HIS A 11 9.84 23.57 3.13
CA HIS A 11 10.31 22.45 2.31
C HIS A 11 10.94 23.07 1.07
N ARG A 12 12.26 22.87 0.91
CA ARG A 12 12.91 23.11 -0.37
C ARG A 12 12.18 22.22 -1.37
N SER A 13 11.35 22.83 -2.20
CA SER A 13 10.89 22.23 -3.44
C SER A 13 12.15 21.85 -4.21
N GLU A 14 12.48 20.55 -4.19
CA GLU A 14 13.38 19.98 -5.18
C GLU A 14 12.81 20.35 -6.54
N ARG A 15 13.68 20.77 -7.47
CA ARG A 15 13.21 21.17 -8.79
C ARG A 15 12.45 19.98 -9.39
N PRO A 16 11.19 20.15 -9.85
CA PRO A 16 10.40 19.05 -10.38
C PRO A 16 11.12 18.30 -11.52
N GLU A 17 12.00 18.99 -12.25
CA GLU A 17 12.88 18.45 -13.30
C GLU A 17 13.85 17.34 -12.82
N ARG A 18 14.09 17.20 -11.50
CA ARG A 18 14.99 16.20 -10.91
C ARG A 18 14.28 15.04 -10.23
N ALA A 19 12.96 14.98 -10.27
CA ALA A 19 12.18 13.87 -9.71
C ALA A 19 12.56 12.52 -10.31
N ILE A 20 13.00 12.52 -11.57
CA ILE A 20 13.43 11.34 -12.32
C ILE A 20 14.85 10.85 -11.96
N ASP A 21 15.67 11.67 -11.31
CA ASP A 21 17.10 11.38 -11.08
C ASP A 21 17.33 10.05 -10.29
N PRO A 22 16.59 9.74 -9.21
CA PRO A 22 16.72 8.47 -8.51
C PRO A 22 16.36 7.26 -9.38
N VAL A 23 15.31 7.40 -10.22
CA VAL A 23 14.86 6.36 -11.15
C VAL A 23 15.95 6.09 -12.20
N LEU A 24 16.52 7.14 -12.80
CA LEU A 24 17.61 7.00 -13.77
C LEU A 24 18.86 6.42 -13.13
N LEU A 25 19.18 6.80 -11.90
CA LEU A 25 20.32 6.22 -11.18
C LEU A 25 20.17 4.70 -11.02
N ASN A 26 18.99 4.23 -10.63
CA ASN A 26 18.71 2.79 -10.50
C ASN A 26 18.84 2.07 -11.85
N ALA A 27 18.25 2.62 -12.92
CA ALA A 27 18.36 2.07 -14.28
C ALA A 27 19.81 2.05 -14.79
N LEU A 28 20.58 3.12 -14.53
CA LEU A 28 21.98 3.22 -14.94
C LEU A 28 22.89 2.29 -14.14
N ALA A 29 22.59 2.05 -12.86
CA ALA A 29 23.32 1.11 -12.03
C ALA A 29 23.19 -0.34 -12.54
N ASP A 30 22.01 -0.71 -13.03
CA ASP A 30 21.74 -1.98 -13.71
C ASP A 30 22.60 -2.14 -14.97
N VAL A 31 22.50 -1.18 -15.90
CA VAL A 31 23.28 -1.16 -17.14
C VAL A 31 24.79 -1.18 -16.86
N ALA A 32 25.26 -0.39 -15.90
CA ALA A 32 26.69 -0.31 -15.58
C ALA A 32 27.25 -1.62 -14.99
N SER A 33 26.38 -2.40 -14.34
CA SER A 33 26.73 -3.65 -13.66
C SER A 33 26.41 -4.90 -14.48
N ASP A 34 25.81 -4.75 -15.67
CA ASP A 34 25.32 -5.85 -16.50
C ASP A 34 24.31 -6.73 -15.73
N GLU A 35 23.40 -6.08 -15.02
CA GLU A 35 22.34 -6.71 -14.24
C GLU A 35 20.97 -6.23 -14.71
N ARG A 36 19.94 -7.06 -14.51
CA ARG A 36 18.53 -6.71 -14.77
C ARG A 36 17.75 -6.88 -13.48
N ARG A 37 17.88 -5.91 -12.57
CA ARG A 37 17.19 -5.91 -11.27
C ARG A 37 15.97 -5.00 -11.26
N VAL A 38 16.09 -3.82 -11.87
CA VAL A 38 15.03 -2.81 -11.94
C VAL A 38 14.53 -2.60 -13.38
N LEU A 39 15.36 -2.79 -14.40
CA LEU A 39 14.91 -2.62 -15.79
C LEU A 39 14.02 -3.80 -16.22
N ALA A 40 12.83 -3.48 -16.73
CA ALA A 40 11.79 -4.47 -17.02
C ALA A 40 12.14 -5.41 -18.18
N ASP A 41 12.82 -4.88 -19.22
CA ASP A 41 13.04 -5.60 -20.47
C ASP A 41 14.32 -5.15 -21.20
N GLU A 42 14.68 -5.91 -22.25
CA GLU A 42 15.87 -5.66 -23.07
C GLU A 42 15.77 -4.36 -23.88
N ALA A 43 14.55 -3.90 -24.18
CA ALA A 43 14.35 -2.66 -24.92
C ALA A 43 14.69 -1.44 -24.05
N SER A 44 14.25 -1.45 -22.79
CA SER A 44 14.57 -0.45 -21.78
C SER A 44 16.07 -0.42 -21.50
N ASP A 45 16.71 -1.60 -21.34
CA ASP A 45 18.16 -1.73 -21.21
C ASP A 45 18.91 -1.15 -22.41
N ALA A 46 18.49 -1.46 -23.63
CA ALA A 46 19.10 -0.92 -24.84
C ALA A 46 18.96 0.62 -24.94
N ILE A 47 17.81 1.18 -24.57
CA ILE A 47 17.58 2.63 -24.60
C ILE A 47 18.48 3.34 -23.59
N VAL A 48 18.52 2.86 -22.35
CA VAL A 48 19.34 3.44 -21.27
C VAL A 48 20.83 3.25 -21.57
N GLY A 49 21.25 2.07 -22.04
CA GLY A 49 22.63 1.77 -22.41
C GLY A 49 23.13 2.59 -23.60
N GLN A 50 22.28 2.82 -24.60
CA GLN A 50 22.60 3.72 -25.70
C GLN A 50 22.73 5.16 -25.22
N ALA A 51 21.80 5.65 -24.40
CA ALA A 51 21.87 7.00 -23.83
C ALA A 51 23.14 7.20 -22.98
N LEU A 52 23.50 6.21 -22.15
CA LEU A 52 24.76 6.22 -21.40
C LEU A 52 25.98 6.29 -22.33
N THR A 53 25.97 5.54 -23.43
CA THR A 53 27.09 5.52 -24.39
C THR A 53 27.23 6.83 -25.16
N ASP A 54 26.12 7.41 -25.59
CA ASP A 54 26.09 8.62 -26.42
C ASP A 54 26.28 9.91 -25.62
N ALA A 55 25.77 9.95 -24.39
CA ALA A 55 25.81 11.15 -23.56
C ALA A 55 27.13 11.33 -22.79
N THR A 56 27.93 10.27 -22.63
CA THR A 56 29.12 10.29 -21.78
C THR A 56 30.37 9.80 -22.51
N SER A 57 31.54 10.08 -21.94
CA SER A 57 32.83 9.54 -22.38
C SER A 57 33.11 8.17 -21.76
N ALA A 58 34.04 7.41 -22.35
CA ALA A 58 34.46 6.13 -21.81
C ALA A 58 35.02 6.22 -20.37
N ALA A 59 35.74 7.31 -20.06
CA ALA A 59 36.31 7.54 -18.73
C ALA A 59 35.23 7.84 -17.68
N GLU A 60 34.17 8.59 -18.03
CA GLU A 60 33.04 8.83 -17.14
C GLU A 60 32.27 7.54 -16.84
N ARG A 61 32.05 6.70 -17.86
CA ARG A 61 31.41 5.38 -17.67
C ARG A 61 32.20 4.46 -16.77
N GLU A 62 33.52 4.39 -16.96
CA GLU A 62 34.40 3.59 -16.11
C GLU A 62 34.37 4.09 -14.66
N ARG A 63 34.51 5.41 -14.45
CA ARG A 63 34.42 6.02 -13.13
C ARG A 63 33.06 5.78 -12.47
N PHE A 64 31.97 5.89 -13.21
CA PHE A 64 30.62 5.61 -12.71
C PHE A 64 30.48 4.16 -12.28
N ARG A 65 30.90 3.19 -13.11
CA ARG A 65 30.89 1.77 -12.76
C ARG A 65 31.67 1.48 -11.47
N ASP A 66 32.85 2.07 -11.33
CA ASP A 66 33.67 1.92 -10.13
C ASP A 66 33.00 2.53 -8.88
N VAL A 67 32.29 3.65 -9.04
CA VAL A 67 31.51 4.26 -7.96
C VAL A 67 30.34 3.35 -7.56
N ILE A 68 29.53 2.88 -8.51
CA ILE A 68 28.40 1.98 -8.23
C ILE A 68 28.88 0.66 -7.58
N GLY A 69 29.95 0.06 -8.09
CA GLY A 69 30.53 -1.16 -7.52
C GLY A 69 31.01 -0.97 -6.07
N ARG A 70 31.63 0.18 -5.77
CA ARG A 70 32.01 0.52 -4.39
C ARG A 70 30.81 0.78 -3.50
N LEU A 71 29.83 1.55 -3.94
CA LEU A 71 28.61 1.84 -3.19
C LEU A 71 27.88 0.55 -2.78
N ARG A 72 27.82 -0.44 -3.67
CA ARG A 72 27.23 -1.75 -3.37
C ARG A 72 28.03 -2.55 -2.34
N THR A 73 29.34 -2.36 -2.28
CA THR A 73 30.24 -3.10 -1.39
C THR A 73 30.37 -2.46 -0.02
N THR A 74 30.48 -1.12 0.04
CA THR A 74 30.79 -0.37 1.27
C THR A 74 29.64 0.50 1.76
N GLY A 75 28.66 0.82 0.91
CA GLY A 75 27.58 1.77 1.23
C GLY A 75 28.02 3.23 1.37
N GLU A 76 29.30 3.54 1.12
CA GLU A 76 29.85 4.87 1.40
C GLU A 76 29.87 5.77 0.16
N MET A 77 29.21 6.93 0.26
CA MET A 77 29.19 7.98 -0.77
C MET A 77 30.03 9.19 -0.31
N ASN A 78 31.17 9.43 -0.97
CA ASN A 78 31.96 10.65 -0.77
C ASN A 78 31.60 11.74 -1.82
N ALA A 79 32.18 12.94 -1.69
CA ALA A 79 31.88 14.06 -2.58
C ALA A 79 32.25 13.77 -4.05
N ASP A 80 33.43 13.20 -4.29
CA ASP A 80 33.91 12.87 -5.64
C ASP A 80 33.09 11.77 -6.32
N SER A 81 32.56 10.82 -5.54
CA SER A 81 31.63 9.78 -6.00
C SER A 81 30.27 10.40 -6.36
N ARG A 82 29.77 11.31 -5.53
CA ARG A 82 28.51 12.03 -5.81
C ARG A 82 28.61 12.85 -7.09
N GLU A 83 29.69 13.61 -7.25
CA GLU A 83 29.93 14.38 -8.47
C GLU A 83 29.98 13.49 -9.73
N ALA A 84 30.62 12.32 -9.64
CA ALA A 84 30.68 11.37 -10.75
C ALA A 84 29.30 10.79 -11.11
N VAL A 85 28.47 10.51 -10.10
CA VAL A 85 27.10 10.04 -10.29
C VAL A 85 26.26 11.15 -10.92
N ASP A 86 26.27 12.35 -10.32
CA ASP A 86 25.48 13.50 -10.78
C ASP A 86 25.82 13.85 -12.24
N THR A 87 27.11 13.83 -12.61
CA THR A 87 27.56 14.10 -13.99
C THR A 87 26.95 13.13 -15.00
N VAL A 88 26.95 11.83 -14.68
CA VAL A 88 26.42 10.80 -15.59
C VAL A 88 24.90 10.84 -15.64
N VAL A 89 24.24 10.99 -14.49
CA VAL A 89 22.76 11.09 -14.42
C VAL A 89 22.28 12.34 -15.16
N ASP A 90 22.90 13.51 -14.95
CA ASP A 90 22.53 14.75 -15.65
C ASP A 90 22.72 14.59 -17.17
N ALA A 91 23.85 14.04 -17.62
CA ALA A 91 24.11 13.85 -19.05
C ALA A 91 23.10 12.90 -19.72
N VAL A 92 22.78 11.78 -19.07
CA VAL A 92 21.80 10.82 -19.58
C VAL A 92 20.39 11.40 -19.56
N ARG A 93 20.00 12.10 -18.49
CA ARG A 93 18.70 12.78 -18.39
C ARG A 93 18.52 13.77 -19.54
N ASP A 94 19.53 14.60 -19.81
CA ASP A 94 19.48 15.60 -20.89
C ASP A 94 19.35 14.92 -22.26
N HIS A 95 20.06 13.81 -22.49
CA HIS A 95 19.96 13.02 -23.71
C HIS A 95 18.57 12.40 -23.89
N LEU A 96 18.03 11.74 -22.85
CA LEU A 96 16.70 11.13 -22.90
C LEU A 96 15.58 12.17 -23.05
N THR A 97 15.76 13.34 -22.45
CA THR A 97 14.86 14.50 -22.62
C THR A 97 14.85 14.96 -24.08
N ALA A 98 16.02 15.15 -24.69
CA ALA A 98 16.12 15.54 -26.10
C ALA A 98 15.53 14.50 -27.06
N ALA A 99 15.52 13.23 -26.65
CA ALA A 99 14.96 12.12 -27.42
C ALA A 99 13.44 11.93 -27.23
N GLY A 100 12.76 12.72 -26.39
CA GLY A 100 11.34 12.53 -26.09
C GLY A 100 11.10 11.17 -25.44
N THR A 101 11.83 10.86 -24.37
CA THR A 101 11.70 9.55 -23.71
C THR A 101 10.60 9.60 -22.65
N ARG A 102 9.74 8.57 -22.65
CA ARG A 102 8.75 8.32 -21.61
C ARG A 102 9.22 7.18 -20.71
N VAL A 103 8.99 7.35 -19.41
CA VAL A 103 9.38 6.41 -18.37
C VAL A 103 8.13 5.97 -17.62
N THR A 104 8.03 4.68 -17.35
CA THR A 104 7.07 4.10 -16.41
C THR A 104 7.81 3.42 -15.28
N VAL A 105 7.41 3.71 -14.04
CA VAL A 105 7.93 3.05 -12.83
C VAL A 105 6.77 2.37 -12.12
N ASP A 106 6.88 1.06 -11.93
CA ASP A 106 6.04 0.30 -11.02
C ASP A 106 6.75 0.22 -9.66
N HIS A 107 6.27 1.01 -8.70
CA HIS A 107 6.73 1.02 -7.32
C HIS A 107 5.87 0.08 -6.49
N GLU A 108 6.39 -1.10 -6.18
CA GLU A 108 5.67 -2.18 -5.51
C GLU A 108 6.08 -2.31 -4.04
N VAL A 109 5.09 -2.49 -3.17
CA VAL A 109 5.24 -2.41 -1.72
C VAL A 109 4.41 -3.54 -1.09
N PRO A 110 5.05 -4.53 -0.46
CA PRO A 110 4.32 -5.54 0.29
C PRO A 110 3.66 -4.90 1.51
N ILE A 111 2.38 -5.19 1.73
CA ILE A 111 1.65 -4.79 2.92
C ILE A 111 1.74 -5.97 3.91
N PRO A 112 2.37 -5.81 5.08
CA PRO A 112 2.47 -6.88 6.07
C PRO A 112 1.08 -7.15 6.66
N ALA A 113 0.49 -8.27 6.27
CA ALA A 113 -0.80 -8.71 6.79
C ALA A 113 -0.84 -10.24 6.90
N ASP A 114 -1.38 -10.73 8.01
CA ASP A 114 -1.62 -12.16 8.19
C ASP A 114 -2.74 -12.65 7.25
N PRO A 115 -2.63 -13.84 6.63
CA PRO A 115 -3.65 -14.34 5.71
C PRO A 115 -5.05 -14.49 6.34
N VAL A 116 -5.14 -14.91 7.60
CA VAL A 116 -6.41 -15.06 8.32
C VAL A 116 -7.01 -13.69 8.61
N GLU A 117 -6.20 -12.76 9.10
CA GLU A 117 -6.66 -11.37 9.27
C GLU A 117 -7.13 -10.78 7.94
N THR A 118 -6.42 -11.05 6.85
CA THR A 118 -6.80 -10.49 5.55
C THR A 118 -8.10 -11.10 5.01
N ALA A 119 -8.33 -12.38 5.24
CA ALA A 119 -9.58 -13.05 4.90
C ALA A 119 -10.78 -12.51 5.71
N VAL A 120 -10.59 -12.28 7.02
CA VAL A 120 -11.61 -11.67 7.89
C VAL A 120 -11.87 -10.22 7.49
N TYR A 121 -10.83 -9.47 7.12
CA TYR A 121 -10.98 -8.13 6.56
C TYR A 121 -11.85 -8.14 5.31
N ASP A 122 -11.49 -8.96 4.32
CA ASP A 122 -12.22 -9.06 3.06
C ASP A 122 -13.67 -9.49 3.30
N PHE A 123 -13.92 -10.43 4.22
CA PHE A 123 -15.27 -10.81 4.63
C PHE A 123 -16.03 -9.65 5.26
N THR A 124 -15.45 -8.91 6.20
CA THR A 124 -16.17 -7.81 6.88
C THR A 124 -16.51 -6.67 5.92
N MET A 125 -15.66 -6.40 4.93
CA MET A 125 -15.89 -5.36 3.93
C MET A 125 -16.92 -5.77 2.87
N THR A 126 -17.02 -7.07 2.55
CA THR A 126 -17.82 -7.54 1.39
C THR A 126 -19.03 -8.39 1.77
N ARG A 127 -19.00 -8.97 2.96
CA ARG A 127 -19.90 -10.02 3.46
C ARG A 127 -19.99 -11.26 2.57
N ASP A 128 -18.98 -11.48 1.73
CA ASP A 128 -18.84 -12.63 0.85
C ASP A 128 -18.37 -13.84 1.67
N ALA A 129 -19.26 -14.82 1.91
CA ALA A 129 -18.97 -15.96 2.77
C ALA A 129 -17.80 -16.80 2.27
N THR A 130 -17.51 -16.80 0.96
CA THR A 130 -16.40 -17.57 0.40
C THR A 130 -15.03 -17.06 0.86
N ARG A 131 -14.96 -15.86 1.45
CA ARG A 131 -13.72 -15.29 2.00
C ARG A 131 -13.24 -16.02 3.25
N LEU A 132 -14.14 -16.66 3.99
CA LEU A 132 -13.80 -17.42 5.20
C LEU A 132 -13.68 -18.92 4.96
N THR A 133 -13.95 -19.38 3.73
CA THR A 133 -13.83 -20.80 3.37
C THR A 133 -12.37 -21.22 3.36
N GLY A 134 -12.07 -22.37 3.97
CA GLY A 134 -10.73 -22.97 3.94
C GLY A 134 -9.70 -22.29 4.84
N LEU A 135 -10.14 -21.43 5.78
CA LEU A 135 -9.27 -20.99 6.87
C LEU A 135 -8.81 -22.20 7.70
N ASP A 136 -7.55 -22.20 8.11
CA ASP A 136 -6.96 -23.24 8.95
C ASP A 136 -7.45 -23.10 10.41
N LEU A 137 -8.73 -23.44 10.62
CA LEU A 137 -9.40 -23.42 11.90
C LEU A 137 -9.74 -24.86 12.32
N PRO A 138 -9.80 -25.15 13.64
CA PRO A 138 -10.33 -26.42 14.11
C PRO A 138 -11.73 -26.68 13.54
N GLU A 139 -12.02 -27.90 13.10
CA GLU A 139 -13.26 -28.28 12.39
C GLU A 139 -14.54 -27.72 13.05
N ALA A 140 -14.69 -27.91 14.36
CA ALA A 140 -15.85 -27.41 15.11
C ALA A 140 -15.98 -25.87 15.13
N VAL A 141 -14.85 -25.15 15.09
CA VAL A 141 -14.83 -23.68 14.98
C VAL A 141 -15.15 -23.27 13.53
N GLY A 142 -14.55 -23.97 12.56
CA GLY A 142 -14.76 -23.75 11.13
C GLY A 142 -16.22 -23.89 10.73
N ASP A 143 -16.91 -24.96 11.15
CA ASP A 143 -18.33 -25.19 10.86
C ASP A 143 -19.22 -24.02 11.31
N HIS A 144 -18.96 -23.49 12.51
CA HIS A 144 -19.70 -22.35 13.05
C HIS A 144 -19.33 -21.02 12.37
N VAL A 145 -18.07 -20.85 11.97
CA VAL A 145 -17.62 -19.69 11.19
C VAL A 145 -18.27 -19.70 9.80
N GLU A 146 -18.32 -20.83 9.11
CA GLU A 146 -18.97 -20.94 7.80
C GLU A 146 -20.50 -20.70 7.89
N ASP A 147 -21.15 -21.23 8.93
CA ASP A 147 -22.57 -20.97 9.20
C ASP A 147 -22.84 -19.47 9.43
N GLY A 148 -22.05 -18.83 10.31
CA GLY A 148 -22.15 -17.41 10.59
C GLY A 148 -21.86 -16.52 9.37
N ALA A 149 -20.90 -16.92 8.53
CA ALA A 149 -20.56 -16.22 7.29
C ALA A 149 -21.73 -16.23 6.31
N ARG A 150 -22.34 -17.40 6.08
CA ARG A 150 -23.51 -17.57 5.21
C ARG A 150 -24.73 -16.79 5.72
N LEU A 151 -24.96 -16.77 7.04
CA LEU A 151 -26.03 -15.98 7.66
C LEU A 151 -25.79 -14.47 7.50
N SER A 152 -24.54 -14.02 7.65
CA SER A 152 -24.16 -12.62 7.44
C SER A 152 -24.36 -12.17 5.99
N GLU A 153 -24.02 -13.02 5.02
CA GLU A 153 -24.26 -12.79 3.59
C GLU A 153 -25.77 -12.66 3.29
N ALA A 154 -26.60 -13.48 3.94
CA ALA A 154 -28.06 -13.42 3.86
C ALA A 154 -28.68 -12.20 4.59
N GLY A 155 -27.89 -11.45 5.37
CA GLY A 155 -28.36 -10.33 6.20
C GLY A 155 -29.06 -10.76 7.50
N GLU A 156 -28.94 -12.02 7.90
CA GLU A 156 -29.50 -12.57 9.13
C GLU A 156 -28.53 -12.34 10.31
N PHE A 157 -28.26 -11.08 10.66
CA PHE A 157 -27.15 -10.71 11.55
C PHE A 157 -27.28 -11.23 13.00
N GLU A 158 -28.48 -11.29 13.56
CA GLU A 158 -28.69 -11.87 14.90
C GLU A 158 -28.34 -13.37 14.91
N ALA A 159 -28.78 -14.11 13.89
CA ALA A 159 -28.45 -15.53 13.75
C ALA A 159 -26.97 -15.74 13.44
N ALA A 160 -26.36 -14.85 12.66
CA ALA A 160 -24.92 -14.86 12.39
C ALA A 160 -24.12 -14.65 13.69
N ALA A 161 -24.53 -13.70 14.53
CA ALA A 161 -23.92 -13.46 15.83
C ALA A 161 -23.99 -14.73 16.70
N GLU A 162 -25.15 -15.38 16.80
CA GLU A 162 -25.30 -16.65 17.53
C GLU A 162 -24.39 -17.77 16.98
N ALA A 163 -24.22 -17.86 15.66
CA ALA A 163 -23.32 -18.83 15.04
C ALA A 163 -21.85 -18.53 15.38
N PHE A 164 -21.41 -17.29 15.27
CA PHE A 164 -20.03 -16.91 15.64
C PHE A 164 -19.77 -17.01 17.16
N THR A 165 -20.76 -16.76 18.02
CA THR A 165 -20.62 -17.02 19.46
C THR A 165 -20.35 -18.50 19.73
N ARG A 166 -21.04 -19.42 19.05
CA ARG A 166 -20.76 -20.86 19.16
C ARG A 166 -19.33 -21.19 18.70
N ALA A 167 -18.84 -20.53 17.65
CA ALA A 167 -17.42 -20.65 17.25
C ALA A 167 -16.48 -20.19 18.37
N THR A 168 -16.82 -19.09 19.06
CA THR A 168 -16.06 -18.54 20.18
C THR A 168 -16.00 -19.50 21.37
N ASP A 169 -17.11 -20.16 21.71
CA ASP A 169 -17.19 -21.15 22.80
C ASP A 169 -16.31 -22.38 22.55
N GLU A 170 -16.18 -22.79 21.28
CA GLU A 170 -15.33 -23.92 20.87
C GLU A 170 -13.85 -23.51 20.70
N ALA A 171 -13.59 -22.24 20.40
CA ALA A 171 -12.24 -21.71 20.19
C ALA A 171 -11.49 -21.44 21.51
N LYS A 172 -10.95 -22.52 22.10
CA LYS A 172 -10.36 -22.51 23.46
C LYS A 172 -9.08 -21.68 23.63
N THR A 173 -8.23 -21.54 22.60
CA THR A 173 -7.00 -20.71 22.61
C THR A 173 -6.48 -20.44 21.19
N GLY A 174 -5.66 -19.40 21.01
CA GLY A 174 -4.89 -19.14 19.77
C GLY A 174 -5.63 -18.26 18.74
N ASP A 175 -5.13 -18.24 17.51
CA ASP A 175 -5.58 -17.32 16.44
C ASP A 175 -7.05 -17.54 16.03
N GLY A 176 -7.53 -18.78 16.09
CA GLY A 176 -8.96 -19.09 15.89
C GLY A 176 -9.85 -18.45 16.95
N SER A 177 -9.33 -18.21 18.15
CA SER A 177 -10.04 -17.57 19.27
C SER A 177 -10.20 -16.06 19.06
N VAL A 178 -9.17 -15.40 18.51
CA VAL A 178 -9.23 -13.98 18.11
C VAL A 178 -10.14 -13.80 16.90
N THR A 179 -10.02 -14.69 15.90
CA THR A 179 -10.84 -14.68 14.69
C THR A 179 -12.34 -14.83 15.01
N ALA A 180 -12.72 -15.84 15.79
CA ALA A 180 -14.11 -16.08 16.15
C ALA A 180 -14.72 -14.89 16.91
N ARG A 181 -13.98 -14.30 17.87
CA ARG A 181 -14.44 -13.11 18.61
C ARG A 181 -14.57 -11.88 17.72
N THR A 182 -13.63 -11.67 16.81
CA THR A 182 -13.68 -10.57 15.85
C THR A 182 -14.92 -10.67 14.95
N LEU A 183 -15.19 -11.86 14.41
CA LEU A 183 -16.39 -12.11 13.59
C LEU A 183 -17.68 -11.94 14.40
N THR A 184 -17.69 -12.41 15.65
CA THR A 184 -18.80 -12.24 16.58
C THR A 184 -19.07 -10.75 16.85
N ALA A 185 -18.02 -9.96 17.11
CA ALA A 185 -18.13 -8.53 17.31
C ALA A 185 -18.74 -7.80 16.11
N TRP A 186 -18.27 -8.09 14.90
CA TRP A 186 -18.83 -7.52 13.68
C TRP A 186 -20.30 -7.90 13.47
N ALA A 187 -20.67 -9.16 13.71
CA ALA A 187 -22.06 -9.61 13.57
C ALA A 187 -23.00 -8.91 14.57
N HIS A 188 -22.58 -8.74 15.84
CA HIS A 188 -23.34 -7.96 16.82
C HIS A 188 -23.47 -6.49 16.41
N HIS A 189 -22.39 -5.88 15.91
CA HIS A 189 -22.45 -4.50 15.41
C HIS A 189 -23.45 -4.35 14.25
N TRP A 190 -23.45 -5.29 13.30
CA TRP A 190 -24.41 -5.31 12.19
C TRP A 190 -25.85 -5.55 12.65
N ALA A 191 -26.04 -6.37 13.69
CA ALA A 191 -27.35 -6.57 14.34
C ALA A 191 -27.81 -5.36 15.16
N GLY A 192 -26.93 -4.39 15.44
CA GLY A 192 -27.23 -3.20 16.24
C GLY A 192 -27.02 -3.39 17.75
N ASP A 193 -26.40 -4.50 18.17
CA ASP A 193 -26.00 -4.75 19.55
C ASP A 193 -24.55 -4.30 19.77
N ASP A 194 -24.36 -2.99 19.74
CA ASP A 194 -23.04 -2.36 19.83
C ASP A 194 -22.34 -2.63 21.19
N HIS A 195 -23.11 -2.87 22.27
CA HIS A 195 -22.55 -3.24 23.57
C HIS A 195 -21.92 -4.63 23.55
N ALA A 196 -22.64 -5.63 23.05
CA ALA A 196 -22.07 -6.98 22.90
C ALA A 196 -20.88 -6.98 21.93
N ALA A 197 -20.93 -6.18 20.87
CA ALA A 197 -19.81 -6.03 19.95
C ALA A 197 -18.54 -5.56 20.66
N ILE A 198 -18.63 -4.53 21.51
CA ILE A 198 -17.50 -4.01 22.30
C ILE A 198 -16.97 -5.07 23.28
N ASP A 199 -17.84 -5.82 23.97
CA ASP A 199 -17.40 -6.89 24.88
C ASP A 199 -16.52 -7.92 24.15
N PHE A 200 -16.93 -8.36 22.95
CA PHE A 200 -16.14 -9.29 22.14
C PHE A 200 -14.85 -8.68 21.59
N VAL A 201 -14.83 -7.38 21.29
CA VAL A 201 -13.60 -6.65 20.91
C VAL A 201 -12.60 -6.65 22.07
N GLU A 202 -13.05 -6.34 23.29
CA GLU A 202 -12.20 -6.34 24.48
C GLU A 202 -11.63 -7.74 24.75
N GLU A 203 -12.45 -8.79 24.62
CA GLU A 203 -11.97 -10.16 24.75
C GLU A 203 -10.92 -10.53 23.69
N ALA A 204 -11.14 -10.16 22.42
CA ALA A 204 -10.19 -10.42 21.34
C ALA A 204 -8.85 -9.69 21.58
N LEU A 205 -8.90 -8.42 21.98
CA LEU A 205 -7.72 -7.61 22.27
C LEU A 205 -7.01 -8.04 23.57
N HIS A 206 -7.72 -8.67 24.51
CA HIS A 206 -7.08 -9.28 25.68
C HIS A 206 -6.22 -10.49 25.30
N LEU A 207 -6.62 -11.25 24.26
CA LEU A 207 -5.87 -12.38 23.74
C LEU A 207 -4.71 -11.94 22.85
N HIS A 208 -4.93 -10.93 22.01
CA HIS A 208 -3.93 -10.39 21.09
C HIS A 208 -4.03 -8.87 20.97
N THR A 209 -3.29 -8.17 21.81
CA THR A 209 -3.34 -6.69 21.94
C THR A 209 -3.06 -5.96 20.62
N ASP A 210 -2.23 -6.55 19.75
CA ASP A 210 -1.83 -5.96 18.49
C ASP A 210 -2.72 -6.41 17.31
N ALA A 211 -3.86 -7.05 17.55
CA ALA A 211 -4.78 -7.47 16.49
C ALA A 211 -5.58 -6.25 16.01
N TRP A 212 -5.49 -5.91 14.73
CA TRP A 212 -6.06 -4.66 14.23
C TRP A 212 -7.52 -4.79 13.78
N LEU A 213 -7.97 -5.99 13.43
CA LEU A 213 -9.36 -6.22 13.03
C LEU A 213 -10.39 -6.04 14.15
N PRO A 214 -10.18 -6.56 15.38
CA PRO A 214 -11.06 -6.23 16.49
C PRO A 214 -11.11 -4.72 16.72
N THR A 215 -10.00 -4.01 16.51
CA THR A 215 -9.97 -2.54 16.66
C THR A 215 -10.92 -1.86 15.66
N LEU A 216 -10.99 -2.32 14.40
CA LEU A 216 -11.94 -1.79 13.43
C LEU A 216 -13.41 -2.02 13.82
N ALA A 217 -13.73 -3.20 14.35
CA ALA A 217 -15.06 -3.48 14.91
C ALA A 217 -15.36 -2.53 16.08
N GLY A 218 -14.37 -2.31 16.94
CA GLY A 218 -14.45 -1.37 18.06
C GLY A 218 -14.78 0.04 17.61
N PHE A 219 -14.07 0.58 16.60
CA PHE A 219 -14.38 1.92 16.06
C PHE A 219 -15.78 2.03 15.46
N SER A 220 -16.30 0.93 14.91
CA SER A 220 -17.64 0.91 14.33
C SER A 220 -18.73 0.82 15.39
N ALA A 221 -18.47 0.14 16.50
CA ALA A 221 -19.40 -0.09 17.59
C ALA A 221 -19.33 0.94 18.74
N ASP A 222 -18.25 1.73 18.82
CA ASP A 222 -18.06 2.69 19.92
C ASP A 222 -19.18 3.76 19.93
N PRO A 223 -19.96 3.88 21.02
CA PRO A 223 -21.00 4.89 21.13
C PRO A 223 -20.46 6.32 21.33
N ASP A 224 -19.14 6.53 21.51
CA ASP A 224 -18.55 7.84 21.69
C ASP A 224 -18.81 8.75 20.46
N PRO A 225 -19.59 9.83 20.61
CA PRO A 225 -19.91 10.73 19.51
C PRO A 225 -18.69 11.53 19.00
N ALA A 226 -17.53 11.46 19.65
CA ALA A 226 -16.30 12.09 19.20
C ALA A 226 -15.84 11.57 17.83
N PHE A 227 -16.17 10.32 17.49
CA PHE A 227 -15.74 9.67 16.26
C PHE A 227 -16.86 9.65 15.23
N ALA A 228 -17.86 8.80 15.48
CA ALA A 228 -19.06 8.63 14.66
C ALA A 228 -20.06 7.80 15.46
N ARG A 229 -21.36 7.98 15.21
CA ARG A 229 -22.35 7.09 15.83
C ARG A 229 -22.31 5.73 15.12
N PRO A 230 -22.46 4.60 15.84
CA PRO A 230 -22.48 3.27 15.22
C PRO A 230 -23.48 3.13 14.06
N GLN A 231 -24.62 3.80 14.17
CA GLN A 231 -25.62 3.84 13.10
C GLN A 231 -25.07 4.37 11.76
N GLN A 232 -24.11 5.30 11.78
CA GLN A 232 -23.52 5.85 10.56
C GLN A 232 -22.62 4.86 9.83
N PHE A 233 -22.03 3.89 10.53
CA PHE A 233 -21.33 2.77 9.90
C PHE A 233 -22.32 1.78 9.29
N ARG A 234 -23.38 1.42 10.03
CA ARG A 234 -24.45 0.55 9.51
C ARG A 234 -25.16 1.14 8.28
N ASP A 235 -25.37 2.46 8.26
CA ASP A 235 -25.99 3.18 7.14
C ASP A 235 -25.03 3.37 5.95
N GLY A 236 -23.75 2.97 6.08
CA GLY A 236 -22.75 3.07 5.02
C GLY A 236 -22.21 4.47 4.77
N LYS A 237 -22.43 5.42 5.69
CA LYS A 237 -21.83 6.75 5.63
C LYS A 237 -20.34 6.71 6.00
N TYR A 238 -20.00 5.92 7.02
CA TYR A 238 -18.62 5.66 7.41
C TYR A 238 -18.26 4.20 7.24
N ALA A 239 -16.97 3.94 7.12
CA ALA A 239 -16.42 2.60 7.24
C ALA A 239 -15.10 2.62 8.02
N ALA A 240 -14.91 1.64 8.90
CA ALA A 240 -13.63 1.35 9.52
C ALA A 240 -12.86 0.39 8.60
N MET A 241 -11.89 0.92 7.84
CA MET A 241 -11.22 0.17 6.75
C MET A 241 -9.79 0.65 6.49
N ALA A 242 -9.08 -0.10 5.65
CA ALA A 242 -7.82 0.32 5.06
C ALA A 242 -8.07 1.38 3.98
N ALA A 243 -7.23 2.40 3.95
CA ALA A 243 -7.20 3.41 2.90
C ALA A 243 -5.75 3.78 2.56
N LEU A 244 -5.51 3.98 1.27
CA LEU A 244 -4.29 4.56 0.76
C LEU A 244 -4.43 6.09 0.77
N ARG A 245 -3.40 6.78 1.24
CA ARG A 245 -3.20 8.21 1.02
C ARG A 245 -1.82 8.43 0.43
N TYR A 246 -1.70 9.33 -0.53
CA TYR A 246 -0.43 9.69 -1.13
C TYR A 246 -0.34 11.19 -1.40
N THR A 247 0.89 11.69 -1.45
CA THR A 247 1.21 13.05 -1.86
C THR A 247 2.13 12.95 -3.06
N VAL A 248 1.65 13.45 -4.20
CA VAL A 248 2.35 13.36 -5.47
C VAL A 248 2.27 14.69 -6.22
N ASP A 249 3.37 15.09 -6.85
CA ASP A 249 3.33 16.12 -7.88
C ASP A 249 3.13 15.43 -9.24
N THR A 250 2.02 15.72 -9.91
CA THR A 250 1.67 15.16 -11.24
C THR A 250 1.62 16.28 -12.28
N PRO A 251 2.73 16.55 -13.00
CA PRO A 251 2.74 17.49 -14.12
C PRO A 251 1.75 17.10 -15.22
N ASP A 252 1.32 18.06 -16.04
CA ASP A 252 0.42 17.82 -17.17
C ASP A 252 0.97 16.72 -18.09
N GLY A 253 0.12 15.77 -18.48
CA GLY A 253 0.50 14.64 -19.35
C GLY A 253 1.16 13.45 -18.63
N THR A 254 1.24 13.49 -17.29
CA THR A 254 1.69 12.38 -16.44
C THR A 254 0.54 11.73 -15.68
N SER A 255 0.81 10.57 -15.10
CA SER A 255 -0.16 9.82 -14.31
C SER A 255 0.49 9.09 -13.14
N LEU A 256 -0.27 8.97 -12.05
CA LEU A 256 -0.03 8.00 -10.99
C LEU A 256 -1.28 7.13 -10.88
N THR A 257 -1.11 5.81 -10.98
CA THR A 257 -2.21 4.85 -10.86
C THR A 257 -1.90 3.86 -9.74
N PRO A 258 -2.61 3.95 -8.59
CA PRO A 258 -2.47 2.98 -7.52
C PRO A 258 -3.23 1.69 -7.86
N ALA A 259 -2.68 0.54 -7.49
CA ALA A 259 -3.32 -0.76 -7.67
C ALA A 259 -2.95 -1.74 -6.54
N LEU A 260 -3.80 -2.72 -6.28
CA LEU A 260 -3.50 -3.86 -5.40
C LEU A 260 -3.41 -5.15 -6.21
N ALA A 261 -2.44 -6.00 -5.85
CA ALA A 261 -2.31 -7.32 -6.43
C ALA A 261 -3.41 -8.26 -5.94
N ARG A 262 -3.98 -9.04 -6.86
CA ARG A 262 -4.71 -10.28 -6.57
C ARG A 262 -3.77 -11.45 -6.80
N ARG A 263 -3.63 -12.30 -5.79
CA ARG A 263 -2.84 -13.53 -5.90
C ARG A 263 -3.75 -14.72 -6.22
N ASN A 264 -3.21 -15.66 -6.99
CA ASN A 264 -3.82 -16.98 -7.15
C ASN A 264 -3.53 -17.87 -5.93
N ASP A 265 -4.07 -19.10 -5.96
CA ASP A 265 -3.90 -20.08 -4.88
C ASP A 265 -2.43 -20.50 -4.67
N ASP A 266 -1.58 -20.34 -5.70
CA ASP A 266 -0.13 -20.60 -5.64
C ASP A 266 0.66 -19.41 -5.06
N GLY A 267 -0.01 -18.31 -4.71
CA GLY A 267 0.61 -17.11 -4.17
C GLY A 267 1.29 -16.23 -5.23
N GLU A 268 1.11 -16.50 -6.52
CA GLU A 268 1.60 -15.65 -7.60
C GLU A 268 0.61 -14.52 -7.91
N ILE A 269 1.10 -13.37 -8.36
CA ILE A 269 0.23 -12.26 -8.78
C ILE A 269 -0.48 -12.66 -10.08
N ASP A 270 -1.79 -12.84 -10.01
CA ASP A 270 -2.66 -13.17 -11.14
C ASP A 270 -3.12 -11.90 -11.87
N SER A 271 -3.52 -10.88 -11.12
CA SER A 271 -3.99 -9.62 -11.68
C SER A 271 -3.78 -8.43 -10.76
N TRP A 272 -3.78 -7.24 -11.35
CA TRP A 272 -3.76 -5.96 -10.63
C TRP A 272 -5.15 -5.34 -10.69
N VAL A 273 -5.65 -4.87 -9.56
CA VAL A 273 -6.90 -4.10 -9.47
C VAL A 273 -6.54 -2.66 -9.16
N GLU A 274 -6.84 -1.77 -10.10
CA GLU A 274 -6.69 -0.33 -9.87
C GLU A 274 -7.59 0.12 -8.73
N LEU A 275 -7.05 0.96 -7.86
CA LEU A 275 -7.80 1.52 -6.75
C LEU A 275 -8.47 2.82 -7.18
N GLU A 276 -9.76 2.94 -6.87
CA GLU A 276 -10.55 4.13 -7.15
C GLU A 276 -10.54 5.05 -5.93
N GLY A 277 -10.31 6.35 -6.13
CA GLY A 277 -10.30 7.34 -5.06
C GLY A 277 -9.54 8.61 -5.43
N THR A 278 -9.19 9.38 -4.40
CA THR A 278 -8.35 10.58 -4.50
C THR A 278 -6.98 10.33 -3.86
N ASP A 279 -6.07 11.26 -4.05
CA ASP A 279 -4.78 11.30 -3.36
C ASP A 279 -4.93 11.43 -1.83
N GLU A 280 -5.98 12.13 -1.38
CA GLU A 280 -6.32 12.28 0.05
C GLU A 280 -6.89 10.99 0.66
N CYS A 281 -7.67 10.23 -0.09
CA CYS A 281 -8.24 8.96 0.35
C CYS A 281 -8.60 8.06 -0.84
N THR A 282 -7.95 6.90 -0.88
CA THR A 282 -8.25 5.81 -1.79
C THR A 282 -8.66 4.58 -0.95
N PRO A 283 -9.96 4.32 -0.77
CA PRO A 283 -10.45 3.20 0.03
C PRO A 283 -9.98 1.84 -0.50
N ILE A 284 -9.63 0.92 0.40
CA ILE A 284 -9.19 -0.43 0.05
C ILE A 284 -10.24 -1.41 0.55
N HIS A 285 -11.23 -1.73 -0.29
CA HIS A 285 -12.31 -2.64 0.10
C HIS A 285 -11.88 -4.10 0.23
N ARG A 286 -10.75 -4.47 -0.37
CA ARG A 286 -10.19 -5.82 -0.35
C ARG A 286 -8.69 -5.74 -0.34
N LEU A 287 -8.06 -6.49 0.56
CA LEU A 287 -6.61 -6.61 0.65
C LEU A 287 -6.14 -7.90 -0.07
N GLY A 288 -6.84 -9.02 0.13
CA GLY A 288 -6.41 -10.33 -0.38
C GLY A 288 -5.13 -10.87 0.29
N ALA A 289 -4.89 -12.18 0.22
CA ALA A 289 -3.73 -12.78 0.88
C ALA A 289 -2.40 -12.25 0.31
N GLY A 290 -1.46 -11.90 1.18
CA GLY A 290 -0.16 -11.33 0.82
C GLY A 290 -0.27 -10.03 -0.01
N PRO A 291 -0.99 -9.00 0.48
CA PRO A 291 -1.32 -7.81 -0.31
C PRO A 291 -0.06 -7.09 -0.76
N VAL A 292 -0.04 -6.63 -2.03
CA VAL A 292 1.01 -5.77 -2.58
C VAL A 292 0.37 -4.55 -3.20
N LEU A 293 0.76 -3.38 -2.70
CA LEU A 293 0.41 -2.09 -3.29
C LEU A 293 1.40 -1.77 -4.42
N ARG A 294 0.89 -1.38 -5.57
CA ARG A 294 1.68 -0.78 -6.65
C ARG A 294 1.26 0.66 -6.88
N LEU A 295 2.25 1.54 -6.96
CA LEU A 295 2.07 2.90 -7.45
C LEU A 295 2.74 2.98 -8.82
N ARG A 296 1.95 2.97 -9.89
CA ARG A 296 2.47 3.10 -11.26
C ARG A 296 2.60 4.58 -11.62
N LEU A 297 3.83 5.06 -11.77
CA LEU A 297 4.15 6.40 -12.22
C LEU A 297 4.48 6.38 -13.70
N THR A 298 3.89 7.29 -14.49
CA THR A 298 4.23 7.42 -15.90
C THR A 298 4.36 8.89 -16.31
N GLY A 299 5.44 9.23 -17.00
CA GLY A 299 5.66 10.58 -17.53
C GLY A 299 6.86 10.66 -18.47
N GLU A 300 6.98 11.77 -19.18
CA GLU A 300 8.23 12.09 -19.90
C GLU A 300 9.33 12.46 -18.91
N VAL A 301 10.60 12.19 -19.26
CA VAL A 301 11.76 12.50 -18.41
C VAL A 301 11.75 13.92 -17.80
N PRO A 302 11.51 15.02 -18.55
CA PRO A 302 11.54 16.37 -17.97
C PRO A 302 10.34 16.70 -17.06
N ALA A 303 9.28 15.89 -17.11
CA ALA A 303 8.02 16.13 -16.42
C ALA A 303 7.60 14.95 -15.54
N PHE A 304 8.51 14.04 -15.20
CA PHE A 304 8.19 12.80 -14.50
C PHE A 304 7.54 13.08 -13.12
N PRO A 305 6.46 12.37 -12.74
CA PRO A 305 5.77 12.63 -11.48
C PRO A 305 6.63 12.26 -10.26
N ALA A 306 6.47 13.02 -9.18
CA ALA A 306 7.25 12.85 -7.95
C ALA A 306 6.36 12.41 -6.79
N ILE A 307 6.57 11.20 -6.25
CA ILE A 307 5.91 10.77 -5.02
C ILE A 307 6.71 11.26 -3.82
N HIS A 308 6.08 12.12 -3.00
CA HIS A 308 6.69 12.66 -1.78
C HIS A 308 6.49 11.74 -0.59
N SER A 309 5.29 11.19 -0.47
CA SER A 309 4.96 10.24 0.59
C SER A 309 3.71 9.45 0.22
N TYR A 310 3.57 8.27 0.81
CA TYR A 310 2.30 7.54 0.84
C TYR A 310 2.23 6.70 2.11
N TYR A 311 1.02 6.32 2.48
CA TYR A 311 0.79 5.29 3.47
C TYR A 311 -0.51 4.54 3.19
N VAL A 312 -0.56 3.28 3.64
CA VAL A 312 -1.82 2.55 3.82
C VAL A 312 -2.10 2.53 5.31
N GLY A 313 -3.23 3.14 5.69
CA GLY A 313 -3.65 3.27 7.07
C GLY A 313 -4.99 2.60 7.31
N LEU A 314 -5.16 2.02 8.49
CA LEU A 314 -6.43 1.55 9.03
C LEU A 314 -7.09 2.69 9.80
N GLY A 315 -8.32 3.02 9.43
CA GLY A 315 -8.95 4.25 9.87
C GLY A 315 -10.45 4.30 9.63
N ILE A 316 -11.06 5.43 10.00
CA ILE A 316 -12.43 5.76 9.64
C ILE A 316 -12.42 6.57 8.34
N VAL A 317 -13.12 6.06 7.34
CA VAL A 317 -13.33 6.72 6.05
C VAL A 317 -14.76 7.24 5.98
N ASP A 318 -14.92 8.51 5.61
CA ASP A 318 -16.19 9.09 5.17
C ASP A 318 -16.40 8.76 3.70
N LEU A 319 -17.33 7.85 3.43
CA LEU A 319 -17.58 7.36 2.08
C LEU A 319 -18.37 8.36 1.23
N GLU A 320 -19.06 9.33 1.83
CA GLU A 320 -19.82 10.34 1.09
C GLU A 320 -18.91 11.40 0.46
N VAL A 321 -17.83 11.76 1.14
CA VAL A 321 -16.87 12.77 0.68
C VAL A 321 -15.49 12.20 0.35
N THR A 322 -15.30 10.89 0.53
CA THR A 322 -14.03 10.19 0.29
C THR A 322 -12.88 10.84 1.08
N GLU A 323 -13.05 10.92 2.41
CA GLU A 323 -12.08 11.53 3.32
C GLU A 323 -11.67 10.55 4.42
N LEU A 324 -10.37 10.47 4.69
CA LEU A 324 -9.82 9.72 5.82
C LEU A 324 -9.85 10.60 7.07
N ARG A 325 -10.82 10.35 7.95
CA ARG A 325 -11.06 11.18 9.14
C ARG A 325 -10.05 10.94 10.25
N GLU A 326 -9.71 9.67 10.44
CA GLU A 326 -8.78 9.26 11.48
C GLU A 326 -8.01 8.02 11.04
N VAL A 327 -6.74 7.97 11.43
CA VAL A 327 -5.84 6.84 11.18
C VAL A 327 -5.35 6.32 12.51
N TYR A 328 -5.63 5.06 12.79
CA TYR A 328 -5.27 4.42 14.05
C TYR A 328 -4.01 3.58 13.94
N ARG A 329 -3.78 3.01 12.75
CA ARG A 329 -2.62 2.16 12.50
C ARG A 329 -2.14 2.34 11.07
N LEU A 330 -0.82 2.41 10.91
CA LEU A 330 -0.19 2.32 9.60
C LEU A 330 0.15 0.85 9.32
N LEU A 331 -0.25 0.37 8.14
CA LEU A 331 0.17 -0.93 7.64
C LEU A 331 1.49 -0.81 6.88
N VAL A 332 1.62 0.24 6.07
CA VAL A 332 2.86 0.57 5.38
C VAL A 332 2.94 2.06 5.10
N ASN A 333 4.16 2.58 4.97
CA ASN A 333 4.46 3.94 4.53
C ASN A 333 5.72 3.94 3.66
N GLY A 334 5.85 4.95 2.79
CA GLY A 334 7.01 5.10 1.90
C GLY A 334 7.36 6.56 1.60
N PRO A 335 8.24 6.83 0.62
CA PRO A 335 8.57 5.95 -0.51
C PRO A 335 9.65 4.90 -0.25
N ALA A 336 10.46 5.03 0.82
CA ALA A 336 11.45 4.02 1.19
C ALA A 336 10.90 3.06 2.26
N GLY A 337 11.16 1.76 2.11
CA GLY A 337 10.76 0.74 3.06
C GLY A 337 11.37 -0.63 2.76
N ASP A 338 11.28 -1.54 3.70
CA ASP A 338 11.74 -2.92 3.53
C ASP A 338 10.87 -3.66 2.51
N GLY A 339 11.49 -4.40 1.58
CA GLY A 339 10.78 -5.20 0.59
C GLY A 339 10.16 -4.40 -0.57
N VAL A 340 10.41 -3.09 -0.64
CA VAL A 340 10.03 -2.26 -1.79
C VAL A 340 10.82 -2.68 -3.03
N THR A 341 10.13 -2.81 -4.15
CA THR A 341 10.73 -3.11 -5.45
C THR A 341 10.28 -2.12 -6.51
N GLU A 342 11.20 -1.66 -7.34
CA GLU A 342 10.91 -0.77 -8.48
C GLU A 342 11.18 -1.52 -9.78
N THR A 343 10.21 -1.47 -10.70
CA THR A 343 10.39 -1.92 -12.08
C THR A 343 10.26 -0.75 -13.03
N ILE A 344 11.26 -0.55 -13.88
CA ILE A 344 11.41 0.62 -14.76
C ILE A 344 11.28 0.17 -16.21
N THR A 345 10.33 0.77 -16.92
CA THR A 345 10.18 0.64 -18.38
C THR A 345 10.50 1.98 -19.03
N VAL A 346 11.28 1.96 -20.11
CA VAL A 346 11.71 3.16 -20.84
C VAL A 346 11.31 3.01 -22.30
N GLU A 347 10.61 4.00 -22.84
CA GLU A 347 10.12 4.00 -24.23
C GLU A 347 10.40 5.34 -24.92
N ARG A 348 10.60 5.30 -26.24
CA ARG A 348 10.72 6.52 -27.07
C ARG A 348 9.33 6.92 -27.55
N THR A 349 8.95 8.18 -27.42
CA THR A 349 7.76 8.69 -28.09
C THR A 349 8.11 9.07 -29.53
N ASP A 350 7.37 8.52 -30.50
CA ASP A 350 7.53 8.78 -31.94
C ASP A 350 7.15 10.21 -32.37
#